data_AF-A0A397VDE1-F1
#
_entry.id   AF-A0A397VDE1-F1
#
_cell.length_a   1.000
_cell.length_b   1.000
_cell.length_c   1.000
_cell.angle_alpha   90.00
_cell.angle_beta   90.00
_cell.angle_gamma   90.00
#
_symmetry.space_group_name_H-M   'P 1'
#
loop_
_entity.id
_entity.type
_entity.pdbx_description
1 polymer ?
#
loop_
_entity_poly.entity_id
_entity_poly.type
_entity_poly.pdbx_seq_one_letter_code
_entity_poly.pdbx_strand_id
1 'polypeptide(L)'
;MSAMLLFLEKQATQPSASQSSNSTQTQELESDDEQLPEHASIYIWIAAFLNKPVEDIEAKGPTKSIGKYLADLYKVASDASANTAKVLQYEIKSWYNYANKFENRVKELIKTGVKEKVARTAVYEEIEPFLLASSKINLCQKTHKARNILYLFSNIGVDKI
;
A
#
# COMPACT_ATOMS: atom_id res chain seq x y z
N MET A 1 -58.59 -54.40 -16.42
CA MET A 1 -58.68 -52.93 -16.28
C MET A 1 -57.56 -52.31 -17.10
N SER A 2 -57.83 -52.10 -18.39
CA SER A 2 -57.01 -51.36 -19.37
C SER A 2 -56.91 -49.89 -18.98
N ALA A 3 -56.02 -49.03 -19.47
CA ALA A 3 -54.74 -49.08 -20.17
C ALA A 3 -54.35 -47.59 -20.30
N MET A 4 -53.05 -47.26 -20.35
CA MET A 4 -52.53 -45.94 -20.72
C MET A 4 -53.26 -45.33 -21.94
N LEU A 5 -53.44 -44.01 -22.00
CA LEU A 5 -53.29 -43.19 -23.22
C LEU A 5 -53.30 -41.68 -22.89
N LEU A 6 -52.14 -41.07 -23.16
CA LEU A 6 -51.94 -39.81 -23.88
C LEU A 6 -52.37 -38.47 -23.28
N PHE A 7 -51.33 -37.76 -22.82
CA PHE A 7 -51.22 -36.32 -22.73
C PHE A 7 -51.03 -35.73 -24.15
N LEU A 8 -52.01 -34.96 -24.64
CA LEU A 8 -51.86 -34.05 -25.77
C LEU A 8 -52.77 -32.83 -25.57
N GLU A 9 -52.09 -31.68 -25.41
CA GLU A 9 -52.33 -30.46 -26.18
C GLU A 9 -53.25 -29.32 -25.64
N LYS A 10 -52.66 -28.10 -25.69
CA LYS A 10 -53.25 -26.75 -25.86
C LYS A 10 -54.06 -26.15 -24.69
N GLN A 11 -54.08 -24.84 -24.44
CA GLN A 11 -53.30 -23.64 -24.81
C GLN A 11 -53.83 -22.48 -23.92
N ALA A 12 -52.97 -21.48 -23.65
CA ALA A 12 -53.23 -20.05 -23.39
C ALA A 12 -54.45 -19.57 -22.56
N THR A 13 -54.22 -18.68 -21.57
CA THR A 13 -54.62 -17.24 -21.53
C THR A 13 -54.44 -16.65 -20.11
N GLN A 14 -53.84 -15.45 -20.01
CA GLN A 14 -53.65 -14.55 -18.82
C GLN A 14 -55.00 -13.96 -18.31
N PRO A 15 -55.16 -13.10 -17.27
CA PRO A 15 -54.18 -12.23 -16.56
C PRO A 15 -54.40 -12.02 -15.04
N SER A 16 -53.49 -11.30 -14.35
CA SER A 16 -53.83 -10.22 -13.39
C SER A 16 -52.59 -9.49 -12.85
N ALA A 17 -52.70 -8.17 -12.85
CA ALA A 17 -51.71 -7.21 -12.37
C ALA A 17 -51.72 -7.07 -10.84
N SER A 18 -50.56 -6.71 -10.28
CA SER A 18 -50.46 -5.79 -9.13
C SER A 18 -49.07 -5.17 -9.11
N GLN A 19 -49.04 -3.84 -9.11
CA GLN A 19 -47.88 -2.98 -8.95
C GLN A 19 -47.37 -3.03 -7.51
N SER A 20 -46.06 -2.92 -7.30
CA SER A 20 -45.52 -2.08 -6.22
C SER A 20 -44.05 -1.75 -6.47
N SER A 21 -43.80 -0.45 -6.54
CA SER A 21 -42.50 0.19 -6.66
C SER A 21 -41.63 -0.07 -5.43
N ASN A 22 -40.32 -0.22 -5.64
CA ASN A 22 -39.37 0.85 -5.31
C ASN A 22 -37.96 0.46 -5.78
N SER A 23 -37.53 1.18 -6.81
CA SER A 23 -36.13 1.34 -7.15
C SER A 23 -35.48 2.17 -6.05
N THR A 24 -34.51 1.58 -5.34
CA THR A 24 -33.53 2.36 -4.60
C THR A 24 -32.21 2.20 -5.34
N GLN A 25 -32.02 3.15 -6.26
CA GLN A 25 -30.73 3.57 -6.76
C GLN A 25 -29.98 4.19 -5.58
N THR A 26 -29.03 3.46 -5.00
CA THR A 26 -28.06 4.07 -4.08
C THR A 26 -27.07 4.84 -4.93
N GLN A 27 -27.18 6.15 -4.84
CA GLN A 27 -26.28 7.13 -5.42
C GLN A 27 -24.85 6.87 -4.95
N GLU A 28 -23.94 7.01 -5.89
CA GLU A 28 -22.51 7.18 -5.68
C GLU A 28 -22.32 8.35 -4.71
N LEU A 29 -21.88 8.06 -3.50
CA LEU A 29 -21.23 9.05 -2.66
C LEU A 29 -19.77 9.08 -3.08
N GLU A 30 -19.49 10.01 -3.99
CA GLU A 30 -18.20 10.68 -4.12
C GLU A 30 -17.85 11.23 -2.72
N SER A 31 -17.15 10.44 -1.92
CA SER A 31 -16.42 10.96 -0.77
C SER A 31 -15.01 11.23 -1.26
N ASP A 32 -14.71 12.51 -1.42
CA ASP A 32 -13.36 13.04 -1.36
C ASP A 32 -12.77 12.67 0.01
N ASP A 33 -12.36 11.42 0.16
CA ASP A 33 -11.47 11.01 1.22
C ASP A 33 -10.11 11.56 0.80
N GLU A 34 -9.81 12.73 1.37
CA GLU A 34 -8.48 13.32 1.45
C GLU A 34 -7.58 12.29 2.12
N GLN A 35 -7.09 11.34 1.30
CA GLN A 35 -6.31 10.20 1.72
C GLN A 35 -4.94 10.74 2.12
N LEU A 36 -4.82 11.12 3.39
CA LEU A 36 -3.56 11.51 3.99
C LEU A 36 -2.60 10.32 3.82
N PRO A 37 -1.53 10.45 3.01
CA PRO A 37 -0.80 9.30 2.55
C PRO A 37 -0.09 8.62 3.73
N GLU A 38 -0.04 7.30 3.73
CA GLU A 38 0.65 6.46 4.74
C GLU A 38 2.14 6.79 4.92
N HIS A 39 2.69 7.63 4.04
CA HIS A 39 3.96 8.33 4.21
C HIS A 39 3.95 9.33 5.38
N ALA A 40 2.81 9.58 6.03
CA ALA A 40 2.67 10.51 7.16
C ALA A 40 3.70 10.21 8.26
N SER A 41 4.12 8.96 8.48
CA SER A 41 5.17 8.67 9.46
C SER A 41 6.56 9.17 9.04
N ILE A 42 6.92 9.03 7.75
CA ILE A 42 8.15 9.59 7.18
C ILE A 42 8.04 11.11 7.09
N TYR A 43 6.91 11.66 6.65
CA TYR A 43 6.68 13.09 6.59
C TYR A 43 6.63 13.74 7.98
N ILE A 44 6.12 13.06 9.01
CA ILE A 44 6.16 13.54 10.41
C ILE A 44 7.60 13.49 10.94
N TRP A 45 8.38 12.46 10.62
CA TRP A 45 9.79 12.39 11.06
C TRP A 45 10.67 13.38 10.29
N ILE A 46 10.48 13.53 8.99
CA ILE A 46 11.11 14.55 8.14
C ILE A 46 10.66 15.94 8.59
N ALA A 47 9.37 16.18 8.84
CA ALA A 47 8.89 17.46 9.35
C ALA A 47 9.41 17.73 10.75
N ALA A 48 9.53 16.74 11.64
CA ALA A 48 10.12 16.93 12.96
C ALA A 48 11.65 17.17 12.91
N PHE A 49 12.35 16.54 11.96
CA PHE A 49 13.79 16.72 11.74
C PHE A 49 14.12 18.03 11.01
N LEU A 50 13.26 18.46 10.07
CA LEU A 50 13.33 19.73 9.33
C LEU A 50 12.66 20.90 10.06
N ASN A 51 11.79 20.66 11.06
CA ASN A 51 11.27 21.66 12.01
C ASN A 51 12.25 21.95 13.15
N LYS A 52 13.54 21.55 13.02
CA LYS A 52 14.56 22.45 13.59
C LYS A 52 14.24 23.82 13.01
N PRO A 53 14.06 24.87 13.82
CA PRO A 53 13.71 26.17 13.29
C PRO A 53 14.70 26.46 12.18
N VAL A 54 14.19 26.53 10.94
CA VAL A 54 14.79 27.44 9.98
C VAL A 54 14.53 28.75 10.66
N GLU A 55 15.50 29.18 11.48
CA GLU A 55 15.57 30.56 11.90
C GLU A 55 15.32 31.32 10.62
N ASP A 56 14.23 32.09 10.59
CA ASP A 56 14.04 33.08 9.55
C ASP A 56 15.40 33.73 9.40
N ILE A 57 16.07 33.51 8.28
CA ILE A 57 17.26 34.28 7.97
C ILE A 57 16.69 35.63 7.52
N GLU A 58 16.07 36.31 8.49
CA GLU A 58 15.61 37.67 8.39
C GLU A 58 16.88 38.45 8.09
N ALA A 59 16.96 38.95 6.86
CA ALA A 59 18.10 39.70 6.38
C ALA A 59 18.24 40.99 7.20
N LYS A 60 18.96 40.92 8.32
CA LYS A 60 19.35 42.09 9.12
C LYS A 60 20.87 42.22 9.25
N GLY A 61 21.50 42.58 8.11
CA GLY A 61 22.79 43.29 7.94
C GLY A 61 24.03 42.83 8.73
N PRO A 62 25.18 43.54 8.61
CA PRO A 62 26.01 43.74 7.42
C PRO A 62 27.04 42.59 7.20
N THR A 63 27.24 42.22 5.94
CA THR A 63 28.32 41.39 5.35
C THR A 63 29.15 40.47 6.27
N LYS A 64 28.52 39.43 6.82
CA LYS A 64 29.07 38.09 6.60
C LYS A 64 29.00 37.91 5.07
N SER A 65 30.14 37.74 4.38
CA SER A 65 30.17 37.84 2.91
C SER A 65 29.00 37.10 2.26
N ILE A 66 28.37 37.68 1.23
CA ILE A 66 27.25 37.02 0.52
C ILE A 66 27.61 35.59 0.12
N GLY A 67 28.90 35.35 -0.21
CA GLY A 67 29.44 34.02 -0.46
C GLY A 67 29.34 33.07 0.74
N LYS A 68 29.59 33.53 1.98
CA LYS A 68 29.41 32.71 3.19
C LYS A 68 27.94 32.36 3.42
N TYR A 69 27.02 33.29 3.19
CA TYR A 69 25.59 33.01 3.26
C TYR A 69 25.16 31.95 2.23
N LEU A 70 25.57 32.12 0.97
CA LEU A 70 25.28 31.14 -0.08
C LEU A 70 25.90 29.77 0.21
N ALA A 71 27.11 29.72 0.77
CA ALA A 71 27.75 28.47 1.18
C ALA A 71 26.98 27.78 2.32
N ASP A 72 26.52 28.55 3.32
CA ASP A 72 25.71 28.03 4.43
C ASP A 72 24.38 27.43 3.88
N LEU A 73 23.70 28.12 2.96
CA LEU A 73 22.48 27.61 2.29
C LEU A 73 22.74 26.34 1.45
N TYR A 74 23.80 26.33 0.64
CA TYR A 74 24.16 25.18 -0.18
C TYR A 74 24.43 23.94 0.69
N LYS A 75 25.11 24.13 1.82
CA LYS A 75 25.35 23.05 2.78
C LYS A 75 24.05 22.48 3.34
N VAL A 76 23.12 23.35 3.79
CA VAL A 76 21.81 22.91 4.30
C VAL A 76 21.05 22.10 3.26
N ALA A 77 21.00 22.57 2.00
CA ALA A 77 20.35 21.85 0.92
C ALA A 77 21.01 20.49 0.63
N SER A 78 22.34 20.44 0.64
CA SER A 78 23.12 19.22 0.43
C SER A 78 22.91 18.19 1.55
N ASP A 79 22.93 18.65 2.80
CA ASP A 79 22.68 17.81 3.98
C ASP A 79 21.25 17.26 3.95
N ALA A 80 20.25 18.08 3.60
CA ALA A 80 18.87 17.64 3.43
C ALA A 80 18.75 16.55 2.35
N SER A 81 19.35 16.75 1.18
CA SER A 81 19.37 15.77 0.10
C SER A 81 20.02 14.44 0.52
N ALA A 82 21.18 14.50 1.19
CA ALA A 82 21.86 13.31 1.69
C ALA A 82 21.03 12.55 2.74
N ASN A 83 20.32 13.28 3.60
CA ASN A 83 19.42 12.67 4.58
C ASN A 83 18.20 12.01 3.92
N THR A 84 17.59 12.64 2.92
CA THR A 84 16.53 12.02 2.12
C THR A 84 17.01 10.72 1.46
N ALA A 85 18.22 10.71 0.88
CA ALA A 85 18.79 9.51 0.30
C ALA A 85 18.92 8.38 1.34
N LYS A 86 19.44 8.66 2.54
CA LYS A 86 19.53 7.66 3.63
C LYS A 86 18.17 7.11 4.05
N VAL A 87 17.14 7.95 4.11
CA VAL A 87 15.77 7.52 4.44
C VAL A 87 15.23 6.58 3.36
N LEU A 88 15.41 6.92 2.08
CA LEU A 88 15.00 6.07 0.96
C LEU A 88 15.73 4.72 0.96
N GLN A 89 17.05 4.73 1.20
CA GLN A 89 17.84 3.50 1.33
C GLN A 89 17.30 2.62 2.46
N TYR A 90 17.02 3.22 3.62
CA TYR A 90 16.47 2.50 4.76
C TYR A 90 15.10 1.90 4.45
N GLU A 91 14.23 2.65 3.78
CA GLU A 91 12.90 2.17 3.35
C GLU A 91 13.03 0.99 2.38
N ILE A 92 13.82 1.12 1.32
CA ILE A 92 14.05 0.05 0.34
C ILE A 92 14.62 -1.20 1.03
N LYS A 93 15.61 -1.03 1.92
CA LYS A 93 16.21 -2.12 2.69
C LYS A 93 15.20 -2.81 3.62
N SER A 94 14.31 -2.05 4.22
CA SER A 94 13.25 -2.58 5.09
C SER A 94 12.26 -3.44 4.30
N TRP A 95 11.81 -2.96 3.14
CA TRP A 95 10.95 -3.72 2.24
C TRP A 95 11.63 -4.98 1.68
N TYR A 96 12.91 -4.88 1.32
CA TYR A 96 13.72 -6.04 0.90
C TYR A 96 13.76 -7.12 1.99
N ASN A 97 14.10 -6.73 3.22
CA ASN A 97 14.19 -7.65 4.35
C ASN A 97 12.84 -8.29 4.69
N TYR A 98 11.76 -7.49 4.67
CA TYR A 98 10.40 -7.98 4.84
C TYR A 98 10.06 -9.05 3.80
N ALA A 99 10.22 -8.76 2.51
CA ALA A 99 9.91 -9.69 1.44
C ALA A 99 10.76 -10.97 1.53
N ASN A 100 12.04 -10.85 1.88
CA ASN A 100 12.92 -12.01 2.08
C ASN A 100 12.40 -12.92 3.21
N LYS A 101 12.02 -12.36 4.36
CA LYS A 101 11.45 -13.13 5.47
C LYS A 101 10.08 -13.73 5.11
N PHE A 102 9.24 -12.98 4.41
CA PHE A 102 7.95 -13.45 3.90
C PHE A 102 8.13 -14.68 2.98
N GLU A 103 8.99 -14.59 1.97
CA GLU A 103 9.24 -15.70 1.03
C GLU A 103 9.88 -16.91 1.74
N ASN A 104 10.73 -16.70 2.73
CA ASN A 104 11.29 -17.80 3.52
C ASN A 104 10.20 -18.52 4.32
N ARG A 105 9.28 -17.79 4.95
CA ARG A 105 8.13 -18.38 5.66
C ARG A 105 7.22 -19.16 4.71
N VAL A 106 6.94 -18.61 3.52
CA VAL A 106 6.18 -19.31 2.47
C VAL A 106 6.87 -20.61 2.06
N LYS A 107 8.20 -20.58 1.86
CA LYS A 107 8.99 -21.78 1.52
C LYS A 107 8.96 -22.83 2.63
N GLU A 108 8.99 -22.43 3.89
CA GLU A 108 8.85 -23.35 5.03
C GLU A 108 7.52 -24.09 5.00
N LEU A 109 6.42 -23.36 4.77
CA LEU A 109 5.08 -23.96 4.65
C LEU A 109 4.95 -24.86 3.43
N ILE A 110 5.57 -24.50 2.29
CA ILE A 110 5.56 -25.37 1.12
C ILE A 110 6.29 -26.69 1.39
N LYS A 111 7.39 -26.67 2.16
CA LYS A 111 8.12 -27.89 2.55
C LYS A 111 7.29 -28.85 3.40
N THR A 112 6.26 -28.38 4.10
CA THR A 112 5.33 -29.24 4.85
C THR A 112 4.20 -29.81 3.99
N GLY A 113 4.19 -29.51 2.67
CA GLY A 113 3.20 -30.01 1.71
C GLY A 113 2.06 -29.04 1.43
N VAL A 114 2.10 -27.81 1.97
CA VAL A 114 1.08 -26.78 1.70
C VAL A 114 1.25 -26.23 0.29
N LYS A 115 0.16 -26.09 -0.46
CA LYS A 115 0.18 -25.43 -1.78
C LYS A 115 0.56 -23.97 -1.65
N GLU A 116 1.36 -23.43 -2.58
CA GLU A 116 1.89 -22.06 -2.51
C GLU A 116 0.83 -20.99 -2.21
N LYS A 117 -0.32 -21.03 -2.91
CA LYS A 117 -1.41 -20.07 -2.69
C LYS A 117 -1.90 -20.09 -1.24
N VAL A 118 -2.07 -21.28 -0.67
CA VAL A 118 -2.52 -21.47 0.72
C VAL A 118 -1.42 -21.04 1.70
N ALA A 119 -0.15 -21.36 1.40
CA ALA A 119 0.98 -20.93 2.21
C ALA A 119 1.06 -19.39 2.28
N ARG A 120 0.90 -18.69 1.16
CA ARG A 120 0.90 -17.21 1.14
C ARG A 120 -0.26 -16.63 1.95
N THR A 121 -1.47 -17.18 1.81
CA THR A 121 -2.62 -16.77 2.63
C THR A 121 -2.35 -16.97 4.12
N ALA A 122 -1.79 -18.12 4.51
CA ALA A 122 -1.44 -18.38 5.91
C ALA A 122 -0.41 -17.37 6.46
N VAL A 123 0.60 -16.97 5.66
CA VAL A 123 1.55 -15.93 6.10
C VAL A 123 0.86 -14.55 6.23
N TYR A 124 -0.11 -14.22 5.37
CA TYR A 124 -0.89 -13.00 5.57
C TYR A 124 -1.70 -13.04 6.85
N GLU A 125 -2.37 -14.16 7.14
CA GLU A 125 -3.13 -14.37 8.37
C GLU A 125 -2.24 -14.35 9.63
N GLU A 126 -0.98 -14.81 9.53
CA GLU A 126 0.02 -14.70 10.60
C GLU A 126 0.39 -13.23 10.89
N ILE A 127 0.48 -12.38 9.87
CA ILE A 127 0.94 -10.98 10.02
C ILE A 127 -0.22 -10.04 10.37
N GLU A 128 -1.41 -10.29 9.83
CA GLU A 128 -2.57 -9.41 9.89
C GLU A 128 -2.96 -8.93 11.30
N PRO A 129 -2.95 -9.75 12.36
CA PRO A 129 -3.29 -9.31 13.72
C PRO A 129 -2.38 -8.21 14.26
N PHE A 130 -1.15 -8.11 13.75
CA PHE A 130 -0.13 -7.16 14.20
C PHE A 130 -0.13 -5.84 13.43
N LEU A 131 -1.00 -5.70 12.42
CA LEU A 131 -1.08 -4.50 11.58
C LEU A 131 -2.23 -3.59 11.98
N LEU A 132 -2.02 -2.29 11.79
CA LEU A 132 -3.08 -1.29 11.81
C LEU A 132 -4.11 -1.58 10.70
N ALA A 133 -5.39 -1.29 10.95
CA ALA A 133 -6.49 -1.59 10.03
C ALA A 133 -6.26 -1.05 8.60
N SER A 134 -5.72 0.17 8.46
CA SER A 134 -5.37 0.77 7.16
C SER A 134 -4.34 -0.05 6.37
N SER A 135 -3.37 -0.65 7.06
CA SER A 135 -2.33 -1.48 6.44
C SER A 135 -2.83 -2.86 6.03
N LYS A 136 -3.93 -3.36 6.61
CA LYS A 136 -4.53 -4.66 6.26
C LYS A 136 -5.11 -4.65 4.86
N ILE A 137 -5.84 -3.59 4.51
CA ILE A 137 -6.50 -3.43 3.20
C ILE A 137 -5.47 -3.53 2.06
N ASN A 138 -4.26 -3.02 2.30
CA ASN A 138 -3.22 -2.91 1.28
C ASN A 138 -2.09 -3.93 1.44
N LEU A 139 -2.19 -4.89 2.36
CA LEU A 139 -1.10 -5.82 2.71
C LEU A 139 -0.60 -6.60 1.50
N CYS A 140 -1.51 -7.22 0.74
CA CYS A 140 -1.17 -7.99 -0.45
C CYS A 140 -0.47 -7.15 -1.52
N GLN A 141 -0.93 -5.92 -1.73
CA GLN A 141 -0.36 -5.00 -2.72
C GLN A 141 1.05 -4.54 -2.31
N LYS A 142 1.23 -4.15 -1.03
CA LYS A 142 2.55 -3.78 -0.48
C LYS A 142 3.53 -4.95 -0.54
N THR A 143 3.06 -6.15 -0.21
CA THR A 143 3.88 -7.38 -0.30
C THR A 143 4.32 -7.65 -1.73
N HIS A 144 3.42 -7.49 -2.70
CA HIS A 144 3.79 -7.64 -4.11
C HIS A 144 4.88 -6.63 -4.52
N LYS A 145 4.76 -5.35 -4.14
CA LYS A 145 5.80 -4.34 -4.38
C LYS A 145 7.12 -4.71 -3.71
N ALA A 146 7.09 -5.17 -2.46
CA ALA A 146 8.28 -5.59 -1.73
C ALA A 146 8.96 -6.81 -2.37
N ARG A 147 8.19 -7.75 -2.94
CA ARG A 147 8.74 -8.88 -3.71
C ARG A 147 9.46 -8.43 -4.98
N ASN A 148 8.99 -7.38 -5.65
CA ASN A 148 9.69 -6.81 -6.80
C ASN A 148 11.04 -6.19 -6.39
N ILE A 149 11.09 -5.53 -5.23
CA ILE A 149 12.35 -5.04 -4.63
C ILE A 149 13.29 -6.22 -4.34
N LEU A 150 12.81 -7.28 -3.69
CA LEU A 150 13.59 -8.48 -3.43
C LEU A 150 14.17 -9.07 -4.71
N TYR A 151 13.34 -9.25 -5.74
CA TYR A 151 13.77 -9.79 -7.02
C TYR A 151 14.86 -8.93 -7.68
N LEU A 152 14.66 -7.61 -7.74
CA LEU A 152 15.61 -6.69 -8.33
C LEU A 152 16.98 -6.78 -7.63
N PHE A 153 17.02 -6.58 -6.31
CA PHE A 153 18.27 -6.52 -5.55
C PHE A 153 18.91 -7.89 -5.31
N SER A 154 18.17 -8.99 -5.42
CA SER A 154 18.76 -10.33 -5.50
C SER A 154 19.56 -10.53 -6.79
N ASN A 155 19.20 -9.84 -7.87
CA ASN A 155 19.86 -9.95 -9.17
C ASN A 155 21.02 -8.96 -9.33
N ILE A 156 20.87 -7.73 -8.84
CA ILE A 156 21.90 -6.67 -9.00
C ILE A 156 22.85 -6.54 -7.81
N GLY A 157 22.55 -7.20 -6.68
CA GLY A 157 23.31 -7.13 -5.44
C GLY A 157 22.65 -6.26 -4.38
N VAL A 158 22.62 -6.76 -3.14
CA VAL A 158 22.04 -6.06 -1.97
C VAL A 158 22.89 -4.85 -1.57
N ASP A 159 24.19 -4.83 -1.94
CA ASP A 159 25.09 -3.69 -1.76
C ASP A 159 24.70 -2.47 -2.60
N LYS A 160 23.75 -2.62 -3.55
CA LYS A 160 23.23 -1.53 -4.39
C LYS A 160 22.05 -0.78 -3.79
N ILE A 161 21.59 -1.19 -2.60
CA ILE A 161 20.62 -0.43 -1.79
C ILE A 161 21.37 0.65 -1.02
#